data_AF-A0A6H2FG95-F1
#
_entry.id   AF-A0A6H2FG95-F1
#
_cell.length_a   1.000
_cell.length_b   1.000
_cell.length_c   1.000
_cell.angle_alpha   90.00
_cell.angle_beta   90.00
_cell.angle_gamma   90.00
#
_symmetry.space_group_name_H-M   'P 1'
#
loop_
_entity.id
_entity.type
_entity.pdbx_description
1 polymer ?
#
loop_
_entity_poly.entity_id
_entity_poly.type
_entity_poly.pdbx_seq_one_letter_code
_entity_poly.pdbx_strand_id
1 'polypeptide(L)'
;MSKFTSVLDFIKLWIINNKIFIFYQFEHFFLAGMILFFGLWGVKISTRTIKNIFTIRNIDPITIGFLSNVLKYSLTIFVIVSALSSIGLKTSSIFAAFGTIGLVVGLAWQSALANLASGLLIITFRIFKVGDYINIGNVTGKITNVEIFCTLFKTFDGTIISVPNGKILTENIINFSKANEYRNKITLGVSRNLIQEDIHIIKKILLDTMSINNKIIKNSIVNVIIDEITNSSINFTIFFWINDFRNKKEICSDLINILKNNLELYKKSCVLWIHND
;
A
#
# COMPACT_ATOMS: atom_id res chain seq x y z
N MET A 1 -13.91 -59.02 -59.66
CA MET A 1 -14.32 -59.37 -58.28
C MET A 1 -13.19 -59.95 -57.40
N SER A 2 -12.13 -60.60 -57.92
CA SER A 2 -11.10 -61.28 -57.10
C SER A 2 -10.06 -60.40 -56.41
N LYS A 3 -9.76 -59.19 -56.91
CA LYS A 3 -8.83 -58.25 -56.23
C LYS A 3 -9.42 -57.59 -54.98
N PHE A 4 -10.75 -57.54 -54.86
CA PHE A 4 -11.41 -56.89 -53.73
C PHE A 4 -11.46 -57.80 -52.50
N THR A 5 -11.61 -59.11 -52.71
CA THR A 5 -11.54 -60.12 -51.65
C THR A 5 -10.14 -60.23 -51.05
N SER A 6 -9.07 -60.11 -51.86
CA SER A 6 -7.70 -60.14 -51.34
C SER A 6 -7.35 -58.93 -50.46
N VAL A 7 -7.90 -57.75 -50.78
CA VAL A 7 -7.73 -56.53 -49.96
C VAL A 7 -8.49 -56.66 -48.65
N LEU A 8 -9.71 -57.21 -48.67
CA LEU A 8 -10.48 -57.49 -47.45
C LEU A 8 -9.80 -58.52 -46.55
N ASP A 9 -9.21 -59.57 -47.12
CA ASP A 9 -8.49 -60.59 -46.35
C ASP A 9 -7.16 -60.05 -45.80
N PHE A 10 -6.47 -59.20 -46.56
CA PHE A 10 -5.30 -58.46 -46.07
C PHE A 10 -5.67 -57.53 -44.89
N ILE A 11 -6.76 -56.77 -45.01
CA ILE A 11 -7.27 -55.91 -43.93
C ILE A 11 -7.66 -56.74 -42.71
N LYS A 12 -8.35 -57.87 -42.89
CA LYS A 12 -8.71 -58.77 -41.77
C LYS A 12 -7.49 -59.34 -41.08
N LEU A 13 -6.51 -59.85 -41.83
CA LEU A 13 -5.27 -60.40 -41.28
C LEU A 13 -4.44 -59.32 -40.58
N TRP A 14 -4.36 -58.12 -41.16
CA TRP A 14 -3.69 -56.97 -40.56
C TRP A 14 -4.37 -56.53 -39.26
N ILE A 15 -5.70 -56.44 -39.24
CA ILE A 15 -6.48 -56.13 -38.02
C ILE A 15 -6.24 -57.21 -36.96
N ILE A 16 -6.32 -58.50 -37.31
CA ILE A 16 -6.13 -59.61 -36.37
C ILE A 16 -4.73 -59.59 -35.77
N ASN A 17 -3.70 -59.34 -36.59
CA ASN A 17 -2.31 -59.30 -36.13
C ASN A 17 -2.00 -58.06 -35.28
N ASN A 18 -2.73 -56.95 -35.50
CA ASN A 18 -2.57 -55.69 -34.76
C ASN A 18 -3.68 -55.42 -33.72
N LYS A 19 -4.51 -56.43 -33.38
CA LYS A 19 -5.65 -56.28 -32.45
C LYS A 19 -5.26 -55.61 -31.14
N ILE A 20 -4.12 -55.99 -30.58
CA ILE A 20 -3.59 -55.46 -29.32
C ILE A 20 -3.28 -53.97 -29.45
N PHE A 21 -2.59 -53.57 -30.53
CA PHE A 21 -2.26 -52.18 -30.81
C PHE A 21 -3.51 -51.31 -31.04
N ILE A 22 -4.48 -51.82 -31.82
CA ILE A 22 -5.75 -51.12 -32.10
C ILE A 22 -6.57 -50.95 -30.82
N PHE A 23 -6.58 -51.96 -29.94
CA PHE A 23 -7.30 -51.91 -28.66
C PHE A 23 -6.72 -50.87 -27.71
N TYR A 24 -5.39 -50.83 -27.53
CA TYR A 24 -4.73 -49.80 -26.71
C TYR A 24 -4.99 -48.39 -27.25
N GLN A 25 -4.90 -48.20 -28.57
CA GLN A 25 -5.15 -46.89 -29.16
C GLN A 25 -6.61 -46.45 -28.96
N PHE A 26 -7.57 -47.37 -29.06
CA PHE A 26 -8.98 -47.10 -28.81
C PHE A 26 -9.25 -46.70 -27.35
N GLU A 27 -8.61 -47.36 -26.38
CA GLU A 27 -8.71 -47.03 -24.95
C GLU A 27 -8.26 -45.58 -24.68
N HIS A 28 -7.11 -45.18 -25.22
CA HIS A 28 -6.58 -43.83 -25.08
C HIS A 28 -7.47 -42.76 -25.72
N PHE A 29 -8.02 -43.01 -26.91
CA PHE A 29 -8.96 -42.08 -27.55
C PHE A 29 -10.30 -41.99 -26.80
N PHE A 30 -10.78 -43.12 -26.26
CA PHE A 30 -12.00 -43.14 -25.46
C PHE A 30 -11.84 -42.34 -24.16
N LEU A 31 -10.74 -42.56 -23.44
CA LEU A 31 -10.38 -41.78 -22.25
C LEU A 31 -10.26 -40.28 -22.56
N ALA A 32 -9.61 -39.92 -23.67
CA ALA A 32 -9.52 -38.52 -24.11
C ALA A 32 -10.90 -37.90 -24.36
N GLY A 33 -11.79 -38.65 -25.01
CA GLY A 33 -13.18 -38.25 -25.25
C GLY A 33 -13.96 -38.03 -23.96
N MET A 34 -13.81 -38.93 -22.98
CA MET A 34 -14.42 -38.76 -21.66
C MET A 34 -13.88 -37.53 -20.93
N ILE A 35 -12.56 -37.31 -20.94
CA ILE A 35 -11.92 -36.14 -20.32
C ILE A 35 -12.44 -34.85 -20.96
N LEU A 36 -12.55 -34.79 -22.29
CA LEU A 36 -13.10 -33.61 -22.98
C LEU A 36 -14.57 -33.39 -22.59
N PHE A 37 -15.38 -34.45 -22.60
CA PHE A 37 -16.81 -34.34 -22.31
C PHE A 37 -17.05 -33.86 -20.88
N PHE A 38 -16.52 -34.58 -19.89
CA PHE A 38 -16.68 -34.23 -18.47
C PHE A 38 -15.93 -32.94 -18.10
N GLY A 39 -14.77 -32.70 -18.71
CA GLY A 39 -13.99 -31.49 -18.49
C GLY A 39 -14.73 -30.24 -18.98
N LEU A 40 -15.21 -30.21 -20.23
CA LEU A 40 -15.95 -29.07 -20.77
C LEU A 40 -17.29 -28.87 -20.04
N TRP A 41 -17.94 -29.95 -19.63
CA TRP A 41 -19.11 -29.89 -18.76
C TRP A 41 -18.78 -29.24 -17.41
N GLY A 42 -17.67 -29.65 -16.79
CA GLY A 42 -17.14 -29.05 -15.56
C GLY A 42 -16.79 -27.57 -15.70
N VAL A 43 -16.19 -27.15 -16.83
CA VAL A 43 -15.92 -25.73 -17.12
C VAL A 43 -17.23 -24.93 -17.17
N LYS A 44 -18.25 -25.44 -17.86
CA LYS A 44 -19.56 -24.77 -17.96
C LYS A 44 -20.22 -24.61 -16.59
N ILE A 45 -20.15 -25.63 -15.74
CA ILE A 45 -20.67 -25.57 -14.36
C ILE A 45 -19.88 -24.56 -13.53
N SER A 46 -18.56 -24.63 -13.54
CA SER A 46 -17.68 -23.77 -12.74
C SER A 46 -17.88 -22.30 -13.09
N THR A 47 -17.87 -21.98 -14.39
CA THR A 47 -18.07 -20.60 -14.88
C THR A 47 -19.47 -20.06 -14.57
N ARG A 48 -20.51 -20.90 -14.68
CA ARG A 48 -21.88 -20.52 -14.29
C ARG A 48 -21.99 -20.25 -12.80
N THR A 49 -21.38 -21.09 -11.97
CA THR A 49 -21.41 -20.95 -10.51
C THR A 49 -20.72 -19.66 -10.07
N ILE A 50 -19.54 -19.39 -10.61
CA ILE A 50 -18.77 -18.17 -10.31
C ILE A 50 -19.53 -16.92 -10.77
N LYS A 51 -20.11 -16.95 -11.98
CA LYS A 51 -20.95 -15.85 -12.48
C LYS A 51 -22.13 -15.58 -11.54
N ASN A 52 -22.84 -16.63 -11.11
CA ASN A 52 -23.97 -16.50 -10.19
C ASN A 52 -23.55 -15.92 -8.83
N ILE A 53 -22.43 -16.40 -8.26
CA ILE A 53 -21.90 -15.89 -6.99
C ILE A 53 -21.58 -14.40 -7.11
N PHE A 54 -20.91 -13.98 -8.19
CA PHE A 54 -20.56 -12.58 -8.38
C PHE A 54 -21.77 -11.68 -8.65
N THR A 55 -22.80 -12.16 -9.37
CA THR A 55 -24.04 -11.41 -9.55
C THR A 55 -24.80 -11.23 -8.23
N ILE A 56 -24.83 -12.25 -7.37
CA ILE A 56 -25.47 -12.16 -6.03
C ILE A 56 -24.73 -11.17 -5.14
N ARG A 57 -23.41 -11.01 -5.31
CA ARG A 57 -22.58 -10.04 -4.58
C ARG A 57 -22.59 -8.63 -5.16
N ASN A 58 -23.46 -8.33 -6.14
CA ASN A 58 -23.56 -7.02 -6.80
C ASN A 58 -22.22 -6.50 -7.35
N ILE A 59 -21.37 -7.41 -7.85
CA ILE A 59 -20.13 -7.03 -8.52
C ILE A 59 -20.46 -6.42 -9.89
N ASP A 60 -19.65 -5.45 -10.31
CA ASP A 60 -19.79 -4.80 -11.60
C ASP A 60 -19.87 -5.81 -12.77
N PRO A 61 -20.84 -5.70 -13.68
CA PRO A 61 -21.05 -6.65 -14.78
C PRO A 61 -19.83 -6.82 -15.70
N ILE A 62 -19.02 -5.78 -15.90
CA ILE A 62 -17.80 -5.83 -16.73
C ILE A 62 -16.78 -6.72 -16.04
N THR A 63 -16.57 -6.53 -14.74
CA THR A 63 -15.66 -7.36 -13.93
C THR A 63 -16.09 -8.83 -13.94
N ILE A 64 -17.39 -9.10 -13.81
CA ILE A 64 -17.94 -10.47 -13.87
C ILE A 64 -17.63 -11.11 -15.23
N GLY A 65 -17.89 -10.39 -16.32
CA GLY A 65 -17.63 -10.86 -17.68
C GLY A 65 -16.16 -11.17 -17.92
N PHE A 66 -15.28 -10.25 -17.52
CA PHE A 66 -13.83 -10.42 -17.65
C PHE A 66 -13.33 -11.64 -16.89
N LEU A 67 -13.63 -11.74 -15.59
CA LEU A 67 -13.09 -12.80 -14.74
C LEU A 67 -13.66 -14.18 -15.11
N SER A 68 -14.95 -14.24 -15.49
CA SER A 68 -15.58 -15.48 -15.99
C SER A 68 -14.94 -15.95 -17.29
N ASN A 69 -14.59 -15.03 -18.20
CA ASN A 69 -13.94 -15.37 -19.46
C ASN A 69 -12.51 -15.87 -19.24
N VAL A 70 -11.73 -15.22 -18.38
CA VAL A 70 -10.37 -15.66 -18.02
C VAL A 70 -10.42 -17.09 -17.46
N LEU A 71 -11.32 -17.36 -16.50
CA LEU A 71 -11.51 -18.69 -15.94
C LEU A 71 -11.96 -19.72 -16.98
N LYS A 72 -12.92 -19.35 -17.83
CA LYS A 72 -13.41 -20.24 -18.90
C LYS A 72 -12.29 -20.68 -19.82
N TYR A 73 -11.50 -19.73 -20.34
CA TYR A 73 -10.42 -20.04 -21.28
C TYR A 73 -9.29 -20.81 -20.60
N SER A 74 -8.89 -20.43 -19.38
CA SER A 74 -7.85 -21.15 -18.62
C SER A 74 -8.23 -22.61 -18.36
N LEU A 75 -9.44 -22.87 -17.86
CA LEU A 75 -9.91 -24.23 -17.62
C LEU A 75 -10.10 -25.02 -18.91
N THR A 76 -10.60 -24.39 -19.97
CA THR A 76 -10.77 -25.05 -21.28
C THR A 76 -9.42 -25.51 -21.84
N ILE A 77 -8.40 -24.66 -21.77
CA ILE A 77 -7.04 -25.00 -22.16
C ILE A 77 -6.52 -26.19 -21.34
N PHE A 78 -6.72 -26.17 -20.02
CA PHE A 78 -6.29 -27.27 -19.14
C PHE A 78 -6.95 -28.61 -19.49
N VAL A 79 -8.26 -28.59 -19.78
CA VAL A 79 -9.02 -29.77 -20.22
C VAL A 79 -8.50 -30.29 -21.57
N ILE A 80 -8.24 -29.41 -22.53
CA ILE A 80 -7.69 -29.77 -23.84
C ILE A 80 -6.31 -30.43 -23.66
N VAL A 81 -5.39 -29.80 -22.93
CA VAL A 81 -4.04 -30.35 -22.69
C VAL A 81 -4.12 -31.71 -22.00
N SER A 82 -5.01 -31.88 -21.02
CA SER A 82 -5.23 -33.15 -20.33
C SER A 82 -5.70 -34.25 -21.29
N ALA A 83 -6.61 -33.91 -22.20
CA ALA A 83 -7.08 -34.85 -23.23
C ALA A 83 -5.97 -35.23 -24.23
N LEU A 84 -5.17 -34.26 -24.72
CA LEU A 84 -4.02 -34.57 -25.58
C LEU A 84 -3.01 -35.49 -24.87
N SER A 85 -2.78 -35.27 -23.58
CA SER A 85 -1.88 -36.10 -22.77
C SER A 85 -2.35 -37.56 -22.70
N SER A 86 -3.65 -37.80 -22.64
CA SER A 86 -4.21 -39.15 -22.57
C SER A 86 -4.06 -39.97 -23.86
N ILE A 87 -3.83 -39.31 -25.00
CA ILE A 87 -3.58 -39.94 -26.31
C ILE A 87 -2.09 -40.29 -26.49
N GLY A 88 -1.24 -39.97 -25.50
CA GLY A 88 0.21 -40.24 -25.55
C GLY A 88 1.02 -39.15 -26.26
N LEU A 89 0.42 -37.99 -26.54
CA LEU A 89 1.16 -36.85 -27.06
C LEU A 89 2.03 -36.25 -25.96
N LYS A 90 3.30 -35.96 -26.28
CA LYS A 90 4.22 -35.31 -25.35
C LYS A 90 3.77 -33.88 -25.07
N THR A 91 3.11 -33.67 -23.94
CA THR A 91 2.63 -32.35 -23.48
C THR A 91 3.71 -31.53 -22.78
N SER A 92 4.93 -32.07 -22.61
CA SER A 92 6.04 -31.39 -21.93
C SER A 92 6.41 -30.04 -22.55
N SER A 93 6.39 -29.93 -23.87
CA SER A 93 6.65 -28.66 -24.57
C SER A 93 5.55 -27.62 -24.33
N ILE A 94 4.30 -28.08 -24.22
CA ILE A 94 3.14 -27.23 -23.91
C ILE A 94 3.22 -26.73 -22.46
N PHE A 95 3.55 -27.62 -21.51
CA PHE A 95 3.76 -27.23 -20.11
C PHE A 95 4.96 -26.28 -19.95
N ALA A 96 6.03 -26.48 -20.70
CA ALA A 96 7.16 -25.54 -20.72
C ALA A 96 6.72 -24.14 -21.17
N ALA A 97 5.95 -24.05 -22.28
CA ALA A 97 5.42 -22.78 -22.76
C ALA A 97 4.46 -22.12 -21.74
N PHE A 98 3.56 -22.89 -21.12
CA PHE A 98 2.70 -22.37 -20.05
C PHE A 98 3.48 -21.94 -18.81
N GLY A 99 4.57 -22.61 -18.48
CA GLY A 99 5.49 -22.20 -17.41
C GLY A 99 6.07 -20.81 -17.68
N THR A 100 6.53 -20.56 -18.91
CA THR A 100 7.03 -19.23 -19.31
C THR A 100 5.94 -18.16 -19.25
N ILE A 101 4.75 -18.43 -19.83
CA ILE A 101 3.62 -17.48 -19.79
C ILE A 101 3.21 -17.20 -18.33
N GLY A 102 3.13 -18.24 -17.50
CA GLY A 102 2.80 -18.12 -16.09
C GLY A 102 3.79 -17.27 -15.31
N LEU A 103 5.10 -17.41 -15.59
CA LEU A 103 6.14 -16.58 -15.00
C LEU A 103 5.97 -15.11 -15.39
N VAL A 104 5.74 -14.81 -16.67
CA VAL A 104 5.53 -13.44 -17.17
C VAL A 104 4.30 -12.81 -16.52
N VAL A 105 3.18 -13.54 -16.45
CA VAL A 105 1.95 -13.05 -15.79
C VAL A 105 2.18 -12.86 -14.29
N GLY A 106 2.91 -13.77 -13.64
CA GLY A 106 3.25 -13.67 -12.22
C GLY A 106 4.09 -12.44 -11.91
N LEU A 107 5.12 -12.16 -12.73
CA LEU A 107 5.93 -10.96 -12.61
C LEU A 107 5.11 -9.69 -12.86
N ALA A 108 4.18 -9.71 -13.80
CA ALA A 108 3.28 -8.58 -14.04
C ALA A 108 2.38 -8.27 -12.82
N TRP A 109 2.03 -9.28 -12.01
CA TRP A 109 1.23 -9.11 -10.80
C TRP A 109 2.05 -8.93 -9.51
N GLN A 110 3.37 -8.96 -9.59
CA GLN A 110 4.26 -8.89 -8.43
C GLN A 110 3.95 -7.70 -7.51
N SER A 111 3.71 -6.52 -8.09
CA SER A 111 3.37 -5.30 -7.33
C SER A 111 2.02 -5.41 -6.60
N ALA A 112 1.00 -5.98 -7.24
CA ALA A 112 -0.32 -6.15 -6.62
C ALA A 112 -0.26 -7.12 -5.42
N LEU A 113 0.46 -8.23 -5.56
CA LEU A 113 0.67 -9.19 -4.47
C LEU A 113 1.49 -8.57 -3.32
N ALA A 114 2.52 -7.78 -3.64
CA ALA A 114 3.31 -7.07 -2.63
C ALA A 114 2.45 -6.08 -1.82
N ASN A 115 1.57 -5.33 -2.49
CA ASN A 115 0.64 -4.42 -1.83
C ASN A 115 -0.37 -5.15 -0.94
N LEU A 116 -0.91 -6.29 -1.40
CA LEU A 116 -1.82 -7.12 -0.60
C LEU A 116 -1.13 -7.64 0.67
N ALA A 117 0.07 -8.21 0.51
CA ALA A 117 0.86 -8.71 1.65
C ALA A 117 1.17 -7.57 2.64
N SER A 118 1.54 -6.40 2.12
CA SER A 118 1.83 -5.22 2.95
C SER A 118 0.60 -4.72 3.70
N GLY A 119 -0.57 -4.69 3.06
CA GLY A 119 -1.84 -4.37 3.72
C GLY A 119 -2.15 -5.33 4.88
N LEU A 120 -1.97 -6.63 4.66
CA LEU A 120 -2.17 -7.65 5.69
C LEU A 120 -1.20 -7.46 6.87
N LEU A 121 0.08 -7.16 6.60
CA LEU A 121 1.08 -6.89 7.63
C LEU A 121 0.74 -5.64 8.46
N ILE A 122 0.33 -4.55 7.80
CA ILE A 122 -0.10 -3.30 8.47
C ILE A 122 -1.24 -3.61 9.45
N ILE A 123 -2.25 -4.35 9.01
CA ILE A 123 -3.43 -4.69 9.83
C ILE A 123 -3.06 -5.64 10.98
N THR A 124 -2.26 -6.66 10.69
CA THR A 124 -1.89 -7.70 11.66
C THR A 124 -1.01 -7.14 12.77
N PHE A 125 0.04 -6.40 12.41
CA PHE A 125 0.98 -5.81 13.37
C PHE A 125 0.53 -4.45 13.92
N ARG A 126 -0.56 -3.88 13.39
CA ARG A 126 -1.11 -2.58 13.79
C ARG A 126 -0.02 -1.50 13.85
N ILE A 127 0.78 -1.41 12.80
CA ILE A 127 1.91 -0.45 12.68
C ILE A 127 1.40 0.99 12.87
N PHE A 128 0.19 1.26 12.37
CA PHE A 128 -0.63 2.43 12.65
C PHE A 128 -2.12 2.03 12.59
N LYS A 129 -3.02 2.95 12.94
CA LYS A 129 -4.47 2.72 12.94
C LYS A 129 -5.20 3.82 12.18
N VAL A 130 -6.42 3.51 11.74
CA VAL A 130 -7.36 4.52 11.24
C VAL A 130 -7.54 5.59 12.31
N GLY A 131 -7.37 6.84 11.92
CA GLY A 131 -7.39 7.99 12.82
C GLY A 131 -6.01 8.56 13.17
N ASP A 132 -4.93 7.79 13.00
CA ASP A 132 -3.57 8.27 13.27
C ASP A 132 -3.17 9.34 12.25
N TYR A 133 -2.44 10.35 12.72
CA TYR A 133 -1.72 11.30 11.88
C TYR A 133 -0.30 10.79 11.67
N ILE A 134 0.05 10.52 10.42
CA ILE A 134 1.37 10.00 10.08
C ILE A 134 1.95 10.77 8.89
N ASN A 135 3.28 10.78 8.83
CA ASN A 135 4.03 11.21 7.66
C ASN A 135 4.79 10.01 7.08
N ILE A 136 4.61 9.77 5.79
CA ILE A 136 5.29 8.73 5.01
C ILE A 136 5.91 9.41 3.79
N GLY A 137 7.23 9.53 3.78
CA GLY A 137 7.97 10.24 2.73
C GLY A 137 7.49 11.69 2.58
N ASN A 138 6.82 11.98 1.46
CA ASN A 138 6.30 13.32 1.14
C ASN A 138 4.80 13.47 1.43
N VAL A 139 4.14 12.45 1.99
CA VAL A 139 2.71 12.45 2.25
C VAL A 139 2.48 12.55 3.76
N THR A 140 1.89 13.65 4.19
CA THR A 140 1.46 13.87 5.58
C THR A 140 -0.05 13.99 5.66
N GLY A 141 -0.69 13.20 6.52
CA GLY A 141 -2.13 13.27 6.70
C GLY A 141 -2.66 12.32 7.76
N LYS A 142 -3.98 12.42 7.98
CA LYS A 142 -4.73 11.52 8.85
C LYS A 142 -5.17 10.28 8.07
N ILE A 143 -4.97 9.10 8.63
CA ILE A 143 -5.42 7.86 8.02
C ILE A 143 -6.94 7.77 8.11
N THR A 144 -7.61 7.66 6.96
CA THR A 144 -9.06 7.50 6.89
C THR A 144 -9.47 6.05 6.73
N ASN A 145 -8.73 5.28 5.94
CA ASN A 145 -9.02 3.86 5.74
C ASN A 145 -7.77 3.08 5.31
N VAL A 146 -7.71 1.80 5.67
CA VAL A 146 -6.68 0.85 5.19
C VAL A 146 -7.39 -0.19 4.34
N GLU A 147 -7.23 -0.11 3.03
CA GLU A 147 -7.79 -1.05 2.07
C GLU A 147 -6.77 -2.17 1.75
N ILE A 148 -7.20 -3.16 0.96
CA ILE A 148 -6.38 -4.35 0.66
C ILE A 148 -5.08 -3.95 -0.05
N PHE A 149 -5.14 -3.01 -0.99
CA PHE A 149 -3.97 -2.63 -1.81
C PHE A 149 -3.39 -1.25 -1.48
N CYS A 150 -4.16 -0.36 -0.86
CA CYS A 150 -3.74 1.00 -0.55
C CYS A 150 -4.31 1.50 0.77
N THR A 151 -3.68 2.52 1.33
CA THR A 151 -4.17 3.25 2.50
C THR A 151 -4.57 4.66 2.07
N LEU A 152 -5.72 5.11 2.55
CA LEU A 152 -6.26 6.43 2.28
C LEU A 152 -5.87 7.39 3.39
N PHE A 153 -5.40 8.57 2.98
CA PHE A 153 -4.99 9.67 3.83
C PHE A 153 -5.85 10.88 3.52
N LYS A 154 -6.27 11.61 4.57
CA LYS A 154 -6.82 12.96 4.45
C LYS A 154 -5.75 13.96 4.87
N THR A 155 -5.34 14.82 3.95
CA THR A 155 -4.36 15.88 4.22
C THR A 155 -4.99 16.99 5.07
N PHE A 156 -4.13 17.90 5.57
CA PHE A 156 -4.60 19.11 6.24
C PHE A 156 -5.41 20.03 5.32
N ASP A 157 -5.14 19.99 4.01
CA ASP A 157 -5.87 20.76 3.00
C ASP A 157 -7.21 20.11 2.61
N GLY A 158 -7.55 18.96 3.23
CA GLY A 158 -8.81 18.27 3.02
C GLY A 158 -8.86 17.32 1.81
N THR A 159 -7.76 17.20 1.06
CA THR A 159 -7.66 16.26 -0.08
C THR A 159 -7.47 14.82 0.40
N ILE A 160 -7.96 13.86 -0.39
CA ILE A 160 -7.76 12.42 -0.13
C ILE A 160 -6.62 11.92 -1.03
N ILE A 161 -5.60 11.33 -0.40
CA ILE A 161 -4.46 10.72 -1.09
C ILE A 161 -4.52 9.21 -0.86
N SER A 162 -4.43 8.43 -1.94
CA SER A 162 -4.28 6.98 -1.87
C SER A 162 -2.81 6.59 -2.06
N VAL A 163 -2.26 5.87 -1.10
CA VAL A 163 -0.86 5.39 -1.13
C VAL A 163 -0.85 3.87 -1.15
N PRO A 164 -0.17 3.21 -2.12
CA PRO A 164 -0.04 1.76 -2.15
C PRO A 164 0.60 1.23 -0.86
N ASN A 165 0.04 0.17 -0.28
CA ASN A 165 0.48 -0.38 1.01
C ASN A 165 1.95 -0.84 0.98
N GLY A 166 2.41 -1.37 -0.16
CA GLY A 166 3.80 -1.76 -0.37
C GLY A 166 4.76 -0.59 -0.24
N LYS A 167 4.39 0.58 -0.80
CA LYS A 167 5.19 1.80 -0.67
C LYS A 167 5.28 2.27 0.79
N ILE A 168 4.20 2.10 1.56
CA ILE A 168 4.17 2.52 2.98
C ILE A 168 5.18 1.74 3.81
N LEU A 169 5.28 0.43 3.62
CA LEU A 169 6.20 -0.41 4.39
C LEU A 169 7.67 -0.25 3.99
N THR A 170 7.95 0.25 2.78
CA THR A 170 9.31 0.53 2.33
C THR A 170 9.83 1.89 2.76
N GLU A 171 8.96 2.78 3.21
CA GLU A 171 9.27 4.16 3.60
C GLU A 171 9.36 4.30 5.13
N ASN A 172 10.03 5.36 5.59
CA ASN A 172 10.04 5.69 7.01
C ASN A 172 8.66 6.21 7.44
N ILE A 173 8.09 5.59 8.48
CA ILE A 173 6.79 5.95 9.03
C ILE A 173 6.99 6.80 10.28
N ILE A 174 6.70 8.09 10.18
CA ILE A 174 6.68 9.01 11.33
C ILE A 174 5.24 9.08 11.83
N ASN A 175 4.94 8.35 12.91
CA ASN A 175 3.62 8.41 13.52
C ASN A 175 3.59 9.51 14.56
N PHE A 176 2.85 10.57 14.26
CA PHE A 176 2.65 11.64 15.23
C PHE A 176 1.79 11.10 16.36
N SER A 177 0.57 10.63 16.09
CA SER A 177 -0.44 10.25 17.09
C SER A 177 -0.01 9.26 18.17
N LYS A 178 1.05 8.47 17.94
CA LYS A 178 1.61 7.54 18.92
C LYS A 178 2.50 8.23 19.96
N ALA A 179 3.08 9.38 19.64
CA ALA A 179 3.77 10.22 20.59
C ALA A 179 2.74 11.08 21.34
N ASN A 180 2.66 10.91 22.67
CA ASN A 180 1.78 11.72 23.52
C ASN A 180 2.29 13.15 23.69
N GLU A 181 3.57 13.39 23.42
CA GLU A 181 4.24 14.67 23.61
C GLU A 181 5.08 14.99 22.36
N TYR A 182 4.97 16.21 21.84
CA TYR A 182 5.70 16.67 20.67
C TYR A 182 6.55 17.88 21.00
N ARG A 183 7.87 17.73 20.80
CA ARG A 183 8.79 18.86 20.92
C ARG A 183 8.65 19.78 19.71
N ASN A 184 8.40 21.05 19.98
CA ASN A 184 8.36 22.12 18.99
C ASN A 184 9.44 23.15 19.32
N LYS A 185 9.74 24.00 18.34
CA LYS A 185 10.67 25.10 18.52
C LYS A 185 10.13 26.39 17.93
N ILE A 186 10.36 27.50 18.62
CA ILE A 186 10.15 28.85 18.09
C ILE A 186 11.48 29.58 18.16
N THR A 187 11.89 30.20 17.06
CA THR A 187 13.12 30.98 16.99
C THR A 187 12.77 32.46 16.87
N LEU A 188 13.39 33.28 17.72
CA LEU A 188 13.16 34.72 17.78
C LEU A 188 14.49 35.48 17.70
N GLY A 189 14.57 36.40 16.76
CA GLY A 189 15.71 37.29 16.59
C GLY A 189 15.50 38.59 17.36
N VAL A 190 16.40 38.90 18.29
CA VAL A 190 16.36 40.11 19.11
C VAL A 190 17.52 41.04 18.73
N SER A 191 17.29 42.36 18.75
CA SER A 191 18.31 43.37 18.40
C SER A 191 19.61 43.21 19.19
N ARG A 192 20.75 43.46 18.55
CA ARG A 192 22.09 43.32 19.14
C ARG A 192 22.45 44.41 20.16
N ASN A 193 21.65 45.47 20.28
CA ASN A 193 21.86 46.57 21.25
C ASN A 193 21.48 46.18 22.69
N LEU A 194 21.76 44.94 23.08
CA LEU A 194 21.44 44.37 24.39
C LEU A 194 22.71 44.28 25.23
N ILE A 195 22.57 44.60 26.51
CA ILE A 195 23.59 44.38 27.52
C ILE A 195 23.43 42.93 28.04
N GLN A 196 24.48 42.37 28.67
CA GLN A 196 24.44 41.02 29.24
C GLN A 196 23.24 40.81 30.19
N GLU A 197 22.87 41.86 30.95
CA GLU A 197 21.71 41.88 31.85
C GLU A 197 20.38 41.71 31.09
N ASP A 198 20.24 42.36 29.93
CA ASP A 198 19.05 42.26 29.09
C ASP A 198 18.86 40.82 28.57
N ILE A 199 19.95 40.10 28.27
CA ILE A 199 19.90 38.71 27.81
C ILE A 199 19.31 37.79 28.89
N HIS A 200 19.70 37.98 30.16
CA HIS A 200 19.15 37.23 31.27
C HIS A 200 17.67 37.54 31.50
N ILE A 201 17.29 38.82 31.41
CA ILE A 201 15.89 39.25 31.56
C ILE A 201 15.03 38.68 30.42
N ILE A 202 15.51 38.74 29.18
CA ILE A 202 14.81 38.17 28.02
C ILE A 202 14.59 36.67 28.22
N LYS A 203 15.63 35.90 28.56
CA LYS A 203 15.48 34.46 28.84
C LYS A 203 14.43 34.20 29.91
N LYS A 204 14.40 35.00 30.97
CA LYS A 204 13.40 34.88 32.04
C LYS A 204 11.99 35.16 31.54
N ILE A 205 11.78 36.26 30.80
CA ILE A 205 10.47 36.61 30.20
C ILE A 205 9.97 35.48 29.30
N LEU A 206 10.85 34.90 28.47
CA LEU A 206 10.51 33.79 27.58
C LEU A 206 10.07 32.54 28.37
N LEU A 207 10.83 32.16 29.41
CA LEU A 207 10.51 31.03 30.27
C LEU A 207 9.20 31.24 31.05
N ASP A 208 9.00 32.43 31.61
CA ASP A 208 7.79 32.78 32.36
C ASP A 208 6.55 32.74 31.44
N THR A 209 6.67 33.29 30.24
CA THR A 209 5.57 33.28 29.24
C THR A 209 5.18 31.86 28.85
N MET A 210 6.17 30.97 28.65
CA MET A 210 5.91 29.57 28.33
C MET A 210 5.29 28.80 29.51
N SER A 211 5.70 29.10 30.74
CA SER A 211 5.21 28.41 31.95
C SER A 211 3.76 28.74 32.29
N ILE A 212 3.32 29.96 31.97
CA ILE A 212 1.94 30.43 32.22
C ILE A 212 0.95 29.81 31.23
N ASN A 213 1.39 29.47 30.02
CA ASN A 213 0.49 29.01 28.97
C ASN A 213 -0.03 27.59 29.25
N ASN A 214 -1.36 27.46 29.35
CA ASN A 214 -2.05 26.20 29.60
C ASN A 214 -1.98 25.19 28.44
N LYS A 215 -1.62 25.64 27.23
CA LYS A 215 -1.46 24.78 26.05
C LYS A 215 -0.10 24.03 26.02
N ILE A 216 0.84 24.41 26.88
CA ILE A 216 2.17 23.77 27.01
C ILE A 216 2.13 22.73 28.14
N ILE A 217 2.83 21.62 27.95
CA ILE A 217 2.95 20.58 28.98
C ILE A 217 3.75 21.11 30.16
N LYS A 218 3.08 21.37 31.29
CA LYS A 218 3.67 21.98 32.50
C LYS A 218 4.84 21.18 33.11
N ASN A 219 4.85 19.86 32.94
CA ASN A 219 5.91 18.99 33.46
C ASN A 219 7.07 18.77 32.46
N SER A 220 7.05 19.42 31.30
CA SER A 220 8.09 19.28 30.28
C SER A 220 9.18 20.32 30.44
N ILE A 221 10.42 19.94 30.08
CA ILE A 221 11.58 20.83 30.15
C ILE A 221 11.45 21.86 29.02
N VAL A 222 11.16 23.12 29.38
CA VAL A 222 11.24 24.26 28.47
C VAL A 222 12.66 24.81 28.50
N ASN A 223 13.34 24.79 27.36
CA ASN A 223 14.72 25.27 27.24
C ASN A 223 14.79 26.44 26.28
N VAL A 224 15.45 27.52 26.73
CA VAL A 224 15.77 28.68 25.90
C VAL A 224 17.28 28.71 25.68
N ILE A 225 17.70 28.49 24.43
CA ILE A 225 19.10 28.55 24.02
C ILE A 225 19.34 29.75 23.12
N ILE A 226 20.58 30.24 23.11
CA ILE A 226 21.04 31.15 22.06
C ILE A 226 21.56 30.25 20.95
N ASP A 227 20.88 30.27 19.82
CA ASP A 227 21.15 29.39 18.69
C ASP A 227 22.25 29.97 17.81
N GLU A 228 22.12 31.25 17.47
CA GLU A 228 23.03 31.96 16.58
C GLU A 228 23.15 33.44 16.96
N ILE A 229 24.34 34.02 16.77
CA ILE A 229 24.56 35.46 16.91
C ILE A 229 24.96 36.01 15.53
N THR A 230 24.08 36.80 14.94
CA THR A 230 24.28 37.44 13.63
C THR A 230 24.71 38.89 13.77
N ASN A 231 25.08 39.54 12.66
CA ASN A 231 25.50 40.95 12.67
C ASN A 231 24.42 41.90 13.23
N SER A 232 23.14 41.58 13.03
CA SER A 232 22.00 42.42 13.42
C SER A 232 21.19 41.87 14.60
N SER A 233 21.23 40.56 14.86
CA SER A 233 20.33 39.91 15.82
C SER A 233 20.96 38.76 16.61
N ILE A 234 20.53 38.60 17.86
CA ILE A 234 20.79 37.42 18.70
C ILE A 234 19.56 36.52 18.59
N ASN A 235 19.73 35.31 18.06
CA ASN A 235 18.66 34.36 17.83
C ASN A 235 18.49 33.46 19.04
N PHE A 236 17.34 33.53 19.69
CA PHE A 236 16.96 32.61 20.74
C PHE A 236 16.03 31.55 20.18
N THR A 237 16.33 30.28 20.45
CA THR A 237 15.45 29.16 20.12
C THR A 237 14.86 28.60 21.40
N ILE A 238 13.53 28.58 21.47
CA ILE A 238 12.76 28.04 22.59
C ILE A 238 12.23 26.67 22.21
N PHE A 239 12.60 25.64 22.98
CA PHE A 239 12.01 24.32 22.86
C PHE A 239 10.91 24.13 23.89
N PHE A 240 9.75 23.66 23.45
CA PHE A 240 8.59 23.37 24.31
C PHE A 240 7.83 22.15 23.80
N TRP A 241 7.03 21.54 24.66
CA TRP A 241 6.25 20.36 24.32
C TRP A 241 4.75 20.64 24.32
N ILE A 242 4.05 20.06 23.35
CA ILE A 242 2.59 20.11 23.22
C ILE A 242 2.03 18.69 23.13
N ASN A 243 0.77 18.49 23.53
CA ASN A 243 0.10 17.19 23.44
C ASN A 243 -0.58 16.94 22.08
N ASP A 244 -0.96 18.01 21.38
CA ASP A 244 -1.77 17.90 20.16
C ASP A 244 -1.04 18.48 18.94
N PHE A 245 -0.52 17.58 18.10
CA PHE A 245 0.10 17.94 16.84
C PHE A 245 -0.83 18.70 15.89
N ARG A 246 -2.15 18.45 15.94
CA ARG A 246 -3.13 19.06 15.03
C ARG A 246 -3.21 20.57 15.21
N ASN A 247 -3.10 21.02 16.45
CA ASN A 247 -3.19 22.42 16.82
C ASN A 247 -1.81 23.09 16.85
N LYS A 248 -0.74 22.42 16.41
CA LYS A 248 0.64 22.95 16.40
C LYS A 248 0.69 24.37 15.82
N LYS A 249 0.11 24.58 14.63
CA LYS A 249 0.15 25.88 13.94
C LYS A 249 -0.54 26.99 14.73
N GLU A 250 -1.72 26.69 15.29
CA GLU A 250 -2.49 27.64 16.10
C GLU A 250 -1.76 27.97 17.40
N ILE A 251 -1.27 26.96 18.12
CA ILE A 251 -0.52 27.12 19.38
C ILE A 251 0.75 27.95 19.13
N CYS A 252 1.51 27.64 18.08
CA CYS A 252 2.71 28.41 17.76
C CYS A 252 2.35 29.86 17.40
N SER A 253 1.29 30.11 16.62
CA SER A 253 0.85 31.46 16.27
C SER A 253 0.45 32.28 17.50
N ASP A 254 -0.33 31.68 18.42
CA ASP A 254 -0.72 32.32 19.67
C ASP A 254 0.52 32.66 20.53
N LEU A 255 1.45 31.71 20.67
CA LEU A 255 2.68 31.90 21.41
C LEU A 255 3.55 33.00 20.81
N ILE A 256 3.70 33.05 19.48
CA ILE A 256 4.46 34.09 18.80
C ILE A 256 3.89 35.48 19.13
N ASN A 257 2.57 35.64 19.12
CA ASN A 257 1.93 36.92 19.45
C ASN A 257 2.14 37.31 20.92
N ILE A 258 1.99 36.37 21.86
CA ILE A 258 2.18 36.63 23.29
C ILE A 258 3.65 36.99 23.57
N LEU A 259 4.59 36.23 23.01
CA LEU A 259 6.03 36.48 23.14
C LEU A 259 6.41 37.86 22.60
N LYS A 260 5.90 38.21 21.42
CA LYS A 260 6.14 39.53 20.81
C LYS A 260 5.65 40.65 21.73
N ASN A 261 4.41 40.57 22.21
CA ASN A 261 3.83 41.59 23.08
C ASN A 261 4.62 41.75 24.39
N ASN A 262 5.00 40.64 25.04
CA ASN A 262 5.75 40.69 26.30
C ASN A 262 7.15 41.30 26.12
N LEU A 263 7.82 41.02 24.99
CA LEU A 263 9.12 41.60 24.68
C LEU A 263 9.02 43.08 24.30
N GLU A 264 7.98 43.49 23.57
CA GLU A 264 7.73 44.90 23.24
C GLU A 264 7.39 45.76 24.48
N LEU A 265 6.70 45.18 25.48
CA LEU A 265 6.47 45.82 26.77
C LEU A 265 7.77 46.06 27.55
N TYR A 266 8.72 45.13 27.45
CA TYR A 266 10.02 45.27 28.11
C TYR A 266 10.92 46.29 27.40
N LYS A 267 11.08 46.17 26.07
CA LYS A 267 11.90 47.10 25.27
C LYS A 267 11.28 47.26 23.88
N LYS A 268 10.83 48.48 23.58
CA LYS A 268 10.16 48.81 22.32
C LYS A 268 11.08 48.49 21.13
N SER A 269 10.53 47.82 20.11
CA SER A 269 11.26 47.42 18.87
C SER A 269 12.45 46.48 19.09
N CYS A 270 12.44 45.69 20.18
CA CYS A 270 13.52 44.76 20.48
C CYS A 270 13.47 43.48 19.61
N VAL A 271 12.27 43.03 19.23
CA VAL A 271 12.07 41.87 18.36
C VAL A 271 12.18 42.28 16.89
N LEU A 272 13.09 41.64 16.17
CA LEU A 272 13.30 41.88 14.74
C LEU A 272 12.47 40.94 13.87
N TRP A 273 12.38 39.67 14.26
CA TRP A 273 11.61 38.64 13.57
C TRP A 273 11.34 37.45 14.48
N ILE A 274 10.27 36.71 14.20
CA ILE A 274 9.95 35.43 14.86
C ILE A 274 9.59 34.42 13.78
N HIS A 275 10.17 33.23 13.86
CA HIS A 275 9.95 32.14 12.93
C HIS A 275 9.63 30.83 13.66
N ASN A 276 8.85 29.98 12.99
CA ASN A 276 8.48 28.65 13.47
C ASN A 276 8.60 27.68 12.29
N ASP A 277 9.39 26.62 12.49
CA ASP A 277 9.64 25.55 11.51
C ASP A 277 8.53 24.48 11.51
#